data_AF-A0A1I0CQW6-F1
#
_entry.id   AF-A0A1I0CQW6-F1
#
_cell.length_a   1.000
_cell.length_b   1.000
_cell.length_c   1.000
_cell.angle_alpha   90.00
_cell.angle_beta   90.00
_cell.angle_gamma   90.00
#
_symmetry.space_group_name_H-M   'P 1'
#
loop_
_entity.id
_entity.type
_entity.pdbx_description
1 polymer ?
#
loop_
_entity_poly.entity_id
_entity_poly.type
_entity_poly.pdbx_seq_one_letter_code
_entity_poly.pdbx_strand_id
1 'polypeptide(L)'
;MQYQRIVSVKALPHIYIGATICPFLLWAGVEDLTDYSFWAGLFFVGTTLFTLFDGYRALKHKVISDFIMLFVVPIALPVALVVYYWLS
;
A
#
# COMPACT_ATOMS: atom_id res chain seq x y z
N MET A 1 0.68 26.05 -7.34
CA MET A 1 1.75 25.03 -7.19
C MET A 1 1.43 23.88 -8.13
N GLN A 2 2.34 23.58 -9.06
CA GLN A 2 2.20 22.46 -10.00
C GLN A 2 2.39 21.15 -9.21
N TYR A 3 1.45 20.21 -9.34
CA TYR A 3 1.53 18.92 -8.65
C TYR A 3 2.68 18.10 -9.25
N GLN A 4 3.60 17.66 -8.41
CA GLN A 4 4.62 16.66 -8.76
C GLN A 4 4.48 15.50 -7.78
N ARG A 5 4.42 14.30 -8.36
CA ARG A 5 4.40 13.04 -7.61
C ARG A 5 5.70 12.88 -6.83
N ILE A 6 5.59 12.47 -5.57
CA ILE A 6 6.76 12.10 -4.77
C ILE A 6 7.12 10.64 -5.04
N VAL A 7 6.09 9.79 -5.17
CA VAL A 7 6.28 8.36 -5.48
C VAL A 7 6.53 8.18 -6.96
N SER A 8 7.68 7.58 -7.30
CA SER A 8 8.02 7.25 -8.68
C SER A 8 7.13 6.15 -9.25
N VAL A 9 6.80 6.27 -10.53
CA VAL A 9 6.02 5.25 -11.28
C VAL A 9 6.69 3.87 -11.24
N LYS A 10 8.03 3.83 -11.16
CA LYS A 10 8.78 2.57 -11.08
C LYS A 10 8.63 1.86 -9.74
N ALA A 11 8.35 2.60 -8.67
CA ALA A 11 8.19 2.05 -7.32
C ALA A 11 6.76 1.54 -7.06
N LEU A 12 5.77 2.08 -7.78
CA LEU A 12 4.34 1.74 -7.63
C LEU A 12 4.06 0.21 -7.61
N PRO A 13 4.55 -0.60 -8.56
CA PRO A 13 4.28 -2.04 -8.54
C PRO A 13 4.80 -2.74 -7.28
N HIS A 14 5.94 -2.29 -6.77
CA HIS A 14 6.58 -2.87 -5.58
C HIS A 14 5.78 -2.52 -4.33
N ILE A 15 5.24 -1.30 -4.27
CA ILE A 15 4.33 -0.87 -3.21
C ILE A 15 3.02 -1.66 -3.26
N TYR A 16 2.48 -1.95 -4.44
CA TYR A 16 1.27 -2.77 -4.56
C TYR A 16 1.47 -4.19 -4.03
N ILE A 17 2.59 -4.82 -4.41
CA ILE A 17 2.97 -6.14 -3.91
C ILE A 17 3.13 -6.09 -2.39
N GLY A 18 3.87 -5.09 -1.89
CA GLY A 18 4.07 -4.86 -0.46
C GLY A 18 2.76 -4.68 0.31
N ALA A 19 1.88 -3.80 -0.17
CA ALA A 19 0.57 -3.52 0.42
C ALA A 19 -0.32 -4.78 0.45
N THR A 20 -0.23 -5.62 -0.57
CA THR A 20 -1.02 -6.86 -0.69
C THR A 20 -0.53 -7.94 0.26
N ILE A 21 0.79 -8.08 0.43
CA ILE A 21 1.42 -9.12 1.25
C ILE A 21 1.51 -8.71 2.73
N CYS A 22 1.55 -7.40 3.00
CA CYS A 22 1.69 -6.81 4.33
C CYS A 22 0.74 -7.41 5.39
N PRO A 23 -0.58 -7.58 5.15
CA PRO A 23 -1.47 -8.19 6.14
C PRO A 23 -1.02 -9.59 6.58
N PHE A 24 -0.50 -10.40 5.66
CA PHE A 24 -0.01 -11.75 5.97
C PHE A 24 1.29 -11.73 6.76
N LEU A 25 2.22 -10.82 6.43
CA LEU A 25 3.48 -10.67 7.17
C LEU A 25 3.25 -10.19 8.60
N LEU A 26 2.34 -9.24 8.78
CA LEU A 26 1.94 -8.77 10.11
C LEU A 26 1.25 -9.87 10.91
N TRP A 27 0.37 -10.66 10.27
CA TRP A 27 -0.29 -11.79 10.91
C TRP A 27 0.72 -12.86 11.35
N ALA A 28 1.65 -13.24 10.47
CA ALA A 28 2.68 -14.23 10.76
C ALA A 28 3.63 -13.77 11.89
N GLY A 29 3.98 -12.49 11.92
CA GLY A 29 4.87 -11.92 12.95
C GLY A 29 4.16 -11.41 14.21
N VAL A 30 2.84 -11.59 14.35
CA VAL A 30 2.11 -11.11 15.53
C VAL A 30 2.40 -11.95 16.77
N GLU A 31 2.70 -13.24 16.60
CA GLU A 31 3.03 -14.16 17.71
C GLU A 31 4.46 -13.94 18.22
N ASP A 32 5.36 -13.47 17.35
CA ASP A 32 6.73 -13.09 17.70
C ASP A 32 7.09 -11.73 17.11
N LEU A 33 6.99 -10.68 17.94
CA LEU A 33 7.28 -9.29 17.55
C LEU A 33 8.75 -9.03 17.21
N THR A 34 9.63 -10.00 17.46
CA THR A 34 11.04 -9.94 17.05
C THR A 34 11.31 -10.58 15.69
N ASP A 35 10.31 -11.25 15.12
CA ASP A 35 10.39 -11.88 13.81
C ASP A 35 10.63 -10.83 12.71
N TYR A 36 11.55 -11.14 11.81
CA TYR A 36 11.82 -10.35 10.60
C TYR A 36 10.54 -10.06 9.81
N SER A 37 9.60 -11.01 9.78
CA SER A 37 8.31 -10.91 9.10
C SER A 37 7.47 -9.75 9.65
N PHE A 38 7.46 -9.55 10.97
CA PHE A 38 6.75 -8.44 11.61
C PHE A 38 7.30 -7.08 11.18
N TRP A 39 8.64 -6.93 11.24
CA TRP A 39 9.32 -5.69 10.84
C TRP A 39 9.20 -5.40 9.35
N ALA A 40 9.27 -6.42 8.51
CA ALA A 40 9.03 -6.31 7.07
C ALA A 40 7.58 -5.87 6.80
N GLY A 41 6.60 -6.43 7.52
CA GLY A 41 5.20 -6.01 7.47
C GLY A 41 5.04 -4.52 7.81
N LEU A 42 5.62 -4.06 8.93
CA LEU A 42 5.58 -2.65 9.33
C LEU A 42 6.23 -1.72 8.30
N PHE A 43 7.34 -2.13 7.69
CA PHE A 43 7.96 -1.38 6.59
C PHE A 43 7.01 -1.22 5.40
N PHE A 44 6.30 -2.28 5.02
CA PHE A 44 5.30 -2.21 3.96
C PHE A 44 4.07 -1.38 4.33
N VAL A 45 3.62 -1.40 5.61
CA VAL A 45 2.60 -0.45 6.09
C VAL A 45 3.07 0.98 5.88
N GLY A 46 4.29 1.30 6.31
CA GLY A 46 4.85 2.65 6.20
C GLY A 46 4.93 3.15 4.77
N THR A 47 5.45 2.32 3.85
CA THR A 47 5.53 2.68 2.43
C THR A 47 4.14 2.79 1.78
N THR A 48 3.19 1.96 2.17
CA THR A 48 1.80 2.05 1.72
C THR A 48 1.17 3.37 2.18
N LEU A 49 1.26 3.69 3.48
CA LEU A 49 0.75 4.95 4.04
C LEU A 49 1.35 6.19 3.37
N PHE A 50 2.66 6.18 3.09
CA PHE A 50 3.32 7.25 2.37
C PHE A 50 2.75 7.44 0.96
N THR A 51 2.45 6.33 0.29
CA THR A 51 1.84 6.34 -1.05
C THR A 51 0.42 6.85 -1.00
N LEU A 52 -0.38 6.43 -0.01
CA LEU A 52 -1.72 6.96 0.23
C LEU A 52 -1.69 8.48 0.48
N PHE A 53 -0.70 8.98 1.24
CA PHE A 53 -0.56 10.41 1.46
C PHE A 53 -0.32 11.19 0.16
N ASP A 54 0.53 10.67 -0.74
CA ASP A 54 0.75 11.29 -2.06
C ASP A 54 -0.50 11.22 -2.94
N GLY A 55 -1.23 10.10 -2.91
CA GLY A 55 -2.53 9.96 -3.58
C GLY A 55 -3.57 10.96 -3.08
N TYR A 56 -3.65 11.17 -1.76
CA TYR A 56 -4.55 12.17 -1.18
C TYR A 56 -4.17 13.61 -1.61
N ARG A 57 -2.88 13.91 -1.76
CA ARG A 57 -2.44 15.19 -2.34
C ARG A 57 -2.85 15.31 -3.80
N ALA A 58 -2.73 14.24 -4.59
CA ALA A 58 -3.18 14.22 -5.98
C ALA A 58 -4.66 14.61 -6.12
N LEU A 59 -5.52 14.12 -5.20
CA LEU A 59 -6.94 14.47 -5.15
C LEU A 59 -7.14 15.98 -4.92
N LYS A 60 -6.38 16.60 -3.99
CA LYS A 60 -6.44 18.06 -3.76
C LYS A 60 -6.05 18.87 -4.98
N HIS A 61 -5.17 18.33 -5.83
CA HIS A 61 -4.76 18.94 -7.09
C HIS A 61 -5.62 18.52 -8.29
N LYS A 62 -6.73 17.80 -8.08
CA LYS A 62 -7.65 17.30 -9.12
C LYS A 62 -6.99 16.35 -10.13
N VAL A 63 -5.89 15.69 -9.76
CA VAL A 63 -5.22 14.68 -10.58
C VAL A 63 -5.76 13.30 -10.23
N ILE A 64 -6.89 12.95 -10.83
CA ILE A 64 -7.65 11.74 -10.50
C ILE A 64 -6.87 10.46 -10.85
N SER A 65 -6.10 10.45 -11.94
CA SER A 65 -5.27 9.30 -12.32
C SER A 65 -4.32 8.89 -11.20
N ASP A 66 -3.68 9.87 -10.58
CA ASP A 66 -2.65 9.65 -9.58
C ASP A 66 -3.30 9.31 -8.24
N PHE A 67 -4.46 9.89 -7.93
CA PHE A 67 -5.28 9.46 -6.81
C PHE A 67 -5.66 7.97 -6.92
N ILE A 68 -6.14 7.50 -8.07
CA ILE A 68 -6.51 6.10 -8.25
C ILE A 68 -5.30 5.19 -8.04
N MET A 69 -4.18 5.50 -8.71
CA MET A 69 -2.98 4.66 -8.65
C MET A 69 -2.32 4.66 -7.27
N LEU A 70 -2.24 5.81 -6.60
CA LEU A 70 -1.53 5.92 -5.33
C LEU A 70 -2.40 5.64 -4.09
N PHE A 71 -3.71 5.83 -4.20
CA PHE A 71 -4.64 5.68 -3.06
C PHE A 71 -5.54 4.46 -3.20
N VAL A 72 -6.26 4.35 -4.32
CA VAL A 72 -7.30 3.35 -4.48
C VAL A 72 -6.71 1.97 -4.70
N VAL A 73 -5.76 1.82 -5.62
CA VAL A 73 -5.17 0.52 -5.97
C VAL A 73 -4.45 -0.16 -4.79
N PRO A 74 -3.60 0.52 -4.00
CA PRO A 74 -2.94 -0.09 -2.85
C PRO A 74 -3.88 -0.58 -1.76
N ILE A 75 -5.09 -0.03 -1.67
CA ILE A 75 -6.13 -0.47 -0.72
C ILE A 75 -6.98 -1.58 -1.34
N ALA A 76 -7.37 -1.42 -2.61
CA ALA A 76 -8.26 -2.34 -3.29
C ALA A 76 -7.63 -3.74 -3.47
N LEU A 77 -6.33 -3.81 -3.74
CA LEU A 77 -5.62 -5.09 -3.94
C LEU A 77 -5.63 -6.00 -2.70
N PRO A 78 -5.17 -5.57 -1.51
CA PRO A 78 -5.24 -6.41 -0.31
C PRO A 78 -6.68 -6.77 0.05
N VAL A 79 -7.64 -5.84 -0.11
CA VAL A 79 -9.07 -6.13 0.14
C VAL A 79 -9.59 -7.20 -0.82
N ALA A 80 -9.31 -7.09 -2.12
CA ALA A 80 -9.72 -8.07 -3.12
C ALA A 80 -9.12 -9.45 -2.84
N LEU A 81 -7.86 -9.51 -2.39
CA LEU A 81 -7.20 -10.76 -2.01
C LEU A 81 -7.86 -11.40 -0.78
N VAL A 82 -8.17 -10.61 0.25
CA VAL A 82 -8.87 -11.10 1.46
C VAL A 82 -10.27 -11.60 1.10
N VAL A 83 -11.01 -10.87 0.26
CA VAL A 83 -12.34 -11.28 -0.21
C VAL A 83 -12.25 -12.57 -1.03
N TYR A 84 -11.27 -12.70 -1.91
CA TYR A 84 -11.03 -13.92 -2.69
C TYR A 84 -10.80 -15.13 -1.77
N TYR A 85 -9.92 -14.98 -0.76
CA TYR A 85 -9.61 -16.04 0.20
C TYR A 85 -10.83 -16.44 1.04
N TRP A 86 -11.73 -15.51 1.34
CA TRP A 86 -12.97 -15.79 2.07
C TRP A 86 -14.03 -16.52 1.24
N LEU A 87 -14.00 -16.38 -0.08
CA LEU A 87 -14.97 -16.97 -1.00
C LEU A 87 -14.51 -18.30 -1.60
N SER A 88 -13.20 -18.60 -1.53
CA SER A 88 -12.59 -19.85 -1.98
C SER A 88 -12.66 -20.94 -0.92
#